data_AF-A0A1B9AI03-F1
#
_entry.id   AF-A0A1B9AI03-F1
#
_cell.length_a   1.000
_cell.length_b   1.000
_cell.length_c   1.000
_cell.angle_alpha   90.00
_cell.angle_beta   90.00
_cell.angle_gamma   90.00
#
_symmetry.space_group_name_H-M   'P 1'
#
loop_
_entity.id
_entity.type
_entity.pdbx_description
1 polymer ?
#
loop_
_entity_poly.entity_id
_entity_poly.type
_entity_poly.pdbx_seq_one_letter_code
_entity_poly.pdbx_strand_id
1 'polypeptide(L)'
;MELDIVKIFIIGLAAFRLTRLFVFDKITEFIRKPFFEEISEVDKEGNEIIFYIVKEKGIKHFFGELLSCHWCTGIWVSIGLVMVDYYIPVVSYFLLMVLSVAGIGSVIETIIGKLNSEE
;
A
#
# COMPACT_ATOMS: atom_id res chain seq x y z
N MET A 1 1.13 -19.20 18.32
CA MET A 1 0.21 -18.22 17.72
C MET A 1 -1.19 -18.74 17.94
N GLU A 2 -1.96 -18.13 18.83
CA GLU A 2 -3.40 -18.42 18.93
C GLU A 2 -4.13 -17.56 17.89
N LEU A 3 -5.04 -18.19 17.15
CA LEU A 3 -5.88 -17.52 16.16
C LEU A 3 -7.06 -16.89 16.87
N ASP A 4 -6.90 -15.62 17.25
CA ASP A 4 -7.96 -14.78 17.80
C ASP A 4 -8.57 -13.90 16.71
N ILE A 5 -9.90 -13.77 16.72
CA ILE A 5 -10.67 -12.96 15.78
C ILE A 5 -10.21 -11.50 15.87
N VAL A 6 -10.00 -10.97 17.08
CA VAL A 6 -9.54 -9.59 17.28
C VAL A 6 -8.20 -9.37 16.61
N LYS A 7 -7.30 -10.34 16.72
CA LYS A 7 -5.98 -10.27 16.09
C LYS A 7 -6.06 -10.28 14.56
N ILE A 8 -6.96 -11.06 13.97
CA ILE A 8 -7.21 -11.05 12.52
C ILE A 8 -7.70 -9.66 12.07
N PHE A 9 -8.62 -9.04 12.83
CA PHE A 9 -9.09 -7.68 12.52
C PHE A 9 -7.97 -6.65 12.62
N ILE A 10 -7.14 -6.71 13.66
CA ILE A 10 -5.99 -5.81 13.84
C ILE A 10 -5.03 -5.96 12.65
N ILE A 11 -4.59 -7.19 12.35
CA ILE A 11 -3.67 -7.45 11.24
C ILE A 11 -4.30 -7.04 9.90
N GLY A 12 -5.59 -7.27 9.69
CA GLY A 12 -6.31 -6.86 8.49
C GLY A 12 -6.35 -5.34 8.31
N LEU A 13 -6.68 -4.59 9.36
CA LEU A 13 -6.66 -3.12 9.34
C LEU A 13 -5.24 -2.56 9.14
N ALA A 14 -4.25 -3.19 9.77
CA ALA A 14 -2.85 -2.82 9.60
C ALA A 14 -2.37 -3.08 8.17
N ALA A 15 -2.71 -4.23 7.59
CA ALA A 15 -2.39 -4.60 6.23
C ALA A 15 -3.06 -3.64 5.23
N PHE A 16 -4.34 -3.29 5.45
CA PHE A 16 -5.05 -2.30 4.65
C PHE A 16 -4.31 -0.95 4.65
N ARG A 17 -3.99 -0.40 5.83
CA ARG A 17 -3.29 0.89 5.93
C ARG A 17 -1.92 0.83 5.27
N LEU A 18 -1.15 -0.22 5.54
CA LEU A 18 0.21 -0.36 5.04
C LEU A 18 0.25 -0.56 3.52
N THR A 19 -0.69 -1.33 2.96
CA THR A 19 -0.86 -1.46 1.50
C THR A 19 -1.16 -0.10 0.86
N ARG A 20 -2.08 0.66 1.47
CA ARG A 20 -2.44 1.99 0.96
C ARG A 20 -1.26 2.96 1.02
N LEU A 21 -0.47 2.85 2.08
CA LEU A 21 0.75 3.64 2.30
C LEU A 21 1.81 3.35 1.23
N PHE A 22 1.96 2.10 0.76
CA PHE A 22 2.91 1.77 -0.31
C PHE A 22 2.41 2.10 -1.71
N VAL A 23 1.13 1.89 -2.00
CA VAL A 23 0.60 1.98 -3.36
C VAL A 23 0.17 3.40 -3.70
N PHE A 24 -0.42 4.13 -2.76
CA PHE A 24 -1.08 5.41 -3.06
C PHE A 24 -0.40 6.61 -2.40
N ASP A 25 0.15 6.46 -1.20
CA ASP A 25 0.62 7.60 -0.40
C ASP A 25 1.88 8.25 -0.98
N LYS A 26 1.87 9.59 -1.08
CA LYS A 26 2.99 10.38 -1.60
C LYS A 26 4.22 10.28 -0.70
N ILE A 27 4.05 10.00 0.58
CA ILE A 27 5.17 9.82 1.51
C ILE A 27 6.12 8.72 1.03
N THR A 28 5.61 7.66 0.40
CA THR A 28 6.43 6.56 -0.15
C THR A 28 6.78 6.73 -1.62
N GLU A 29 6.63 7.92 -2.18
CA GLU A 29 7.00 8.20 -3.57
C GLU A 29 8.49 7.89 -3.83
N PHE A 30 9.37 8.10 -2.84
CA PHE A 30 10.78 7.70 -2.92
C PHE A 30 10.98 6.18 -3.07
N ILE A 31 10.06 5.38 -2.54
CA ILE A 31 10.06 3.92 -2.70
C ILE A 31 9.57 3.56 -4.09
N ARG A 32 8.57 4.26 -4.65
CA ARG A 32 8.02 3.99 -5.99
C ARG A 32 8.93 4.47 -7.13
N LYS A 33 9.54 5.64 -7.01
CA LYS A 33 10.40 6.27 -8.02
C LYS A 33 11.48 5.35 -8.64
N PRO A 34 12.18 4.46 -7.90
CA PRO A 34 13.14 3.55 -8.50
C PRO A 34 12.52 2.44 -9.38
N PHE A 35 11.22 2.13 -9.23
CA PHE A 35 10.52 1.03 -9.90
C PHE A 35 9.73 1.46 -11.14
N PHE A 36 9.34 2.72 -11.24
CA PHE A 36 8.64 3.28 -12.39
C PHE A 36 9.59 4.12 -13.25
N GLU A 37 9.46 4.01 -14.57
CA GLU A 37 10.06 4.91 -15.56
C GLU A 37 8.99 5.89 -16.06
N GLU A 38 9.34 7.18 -16.05
CA GLU A 38 8.53 8.23 -16.66
C GLU A 38 8.87 8.25 -18.16
N ILE A 39 7.92 7.82 -18.99
CA ILE A 39 8.00 7.96 -20.44
C ILE A 39 7.12 9.13 -20.82
N SER A 40 7.75 10.22 -21.29
CA SER A 40 7.04 11.34 -21.90
C SER A 40 6.73 10.98 -23.34
N GLU A 41 5.48 10.63 -23.63
CA GLU A 41 4.99 10.55 -25.01
C GLU A 41 4.29 11.85 -25.37
N VAL A 42 4.58 12.35 -26.57
CA VAL A 42 3.90 13.53 -27.12
C VAL A 42 2.67 13.01 -27.86
N ASP A 43 1.48 13.39 -27.41
CA ASP A 43 0.24 13.04 -28.10
C ASP A 43 0.20 13.69 -29.50
N LYS A 44 -0.69 13.23 -30.38
CA LYS A 44 -0.88 13.77 -31.73
C LYS A 44 -1.22 15.27 -31.76
N GLU A 45 -1.64 15.84 -30.63
CA GLU A 45 -1.94 17.26 -30.45
C GLU A 45 -0.76 18.09 -29.88
N GLY A 46 0.41 17.49 -29.67
CA GLY A 46 1.61 18.20 -29.19
C GLY A 46 1.67 18.41 -27.67
N ASN A 47 0.78 17.76 -26.91
CA ASN A 47 0.80 17.79 -25.44
C ASN A 47 1.72 16.69 -24.90
N GLU A 48 2.61 17.02 -23.97
CA GLU A 48 3.42 16.03 -23.23
C GLU A 48 2.53 15.28 -22.23
N ILE A 49 2.35 13.98 -22.44
CA ILE A 49 1.67 13.09 -21.50
C ILE A 49 2.74 12.19 -20.86
N ILE A 50 2.87 12.29 -19.54
CA ILE A 50 3.83 11.48 -18.76
C ILE A 50 3.14 10.16 -18.40
N PHE A 51 3.58 9.05 -19.00
CA PHE A 51 3.16 7.71 -18.65
C PHE A 51 4.18 7.05 -17.71
N TYR A 52 3.71 6.47 -16.61
CA TYR A 52 4.55 5.70 -15.69
C TYR A 52 4.54 4.22 -16.12
N ILE A 53 5.63 3.74 -16.71
CA ILE A 53 5.78 2.34 -17.12
C ILE A 53 6.71 1.61 -16.15
N VAL A 54 6.42 0.34 -15.86
CA VAL A 54 7.26 -0.49 -14.99
C VAL A 54 8.58 -0.83 -15.72
N LYS A 55 9.73 -0.68 -15.04
CA LYS A 55 11.04 -1.02 -15.63
C LYS A 55 11.11 -2.46 -16.13
N GLU A 56 11.73 -2.68 -17.29
CA GLU A 56 11.60 -3.94 -18.03
C GLU A 56 12.31 -5.17 -17.42
N LYS A 57 13.33 -5.04 -16.56
CA LYS A 57 14.13 -6.22 -16.11
C LYS A 57 14.60 -6.20 -14.65
N GLY A 58 14.57 -7.40 -14.04
CA GLY A 58 15.19 -7.73 -12.76
C GLY A 58 14.25 -7.63 -11.55
N ILE A 59 14.83 -7.63 -10.34
CA ILE A 59 14.09 -7.54 -9.06
C ILE A 59 13.21 -6.28 -9.01
N LYS A 60 13.64 -5.20 -9.67
CA LYS A 60 12.88 -3.94 -9.77
C LYS A 60 11.59 -4.08 -10.58
N HIS A 61 11.55 -4.96 -11.59
CA HIS A 61 10.34 -5.24 -12.35
C HIS A 61 9.29 -5.96 -11.47
N PHE A 62 9.72 -6.99 -10.73
CA PHE A 62 8.84 -7.74 -9.82
C PHE A 62 8.22 -6.85 -8.73
N PHE A 63 9.02 -6.00 -8.08
CA PHE A 63 8.48 -5.05 -7.11
C PHE A 63 7.57 -3.99 -7.78
N GLY A 64 7.90 -3.55 -8.99
CA GLY A 64 7.07 -2.64 -9.78
C GLY A 64 5.71 -3.23 -10.15
N GLU A 65 5.65 -4.51 -10.54
CA GLU A 65 4.39 -5.24 -10.78
C GLU A 65 3.60 -5.46 -9.48
N LEU A 66 4.28 -5.74 -8.37
CA LEU A 66 3.60 -5.81 -7.06
C LEU A 66 2.92 -4.48 -6.74
N LEU A 67 3.66 -3.38 -6.87
CA LEU A 67 3.21 -2.02 -6.55
C LEU A 67 2.13 -1.52 -7.53
N SER A 68 2.11 -2.00 -8.78
CA SER A 68 1.05 -1.68 -9.73
C SER A 68 -0.28 -2.36 -9.38
N CYS A 69 -0.23 -3.52 -8.73
CA CYS A 69 -1.41 -4.24 -8.27
C CYS A 69 -1.60 -4.16 -6.75
N HIS A 70 -2.51 -3.30 -6.32
CA HIS A 70 -2.86 -3.12 -4.91
C HIS A 70 -3.31 -4.42 -4.21
N TRP A 71 -3.90 -5.38 -4.93
CA TRP A 71 -4.25 -6.70 -4.38
C TRP A 71 -3.01 -7.56 -4.12
N CYS A 72 -2.07 -7.60 -5.07
CA CYS A 72 -0.83 -8.33 -4.91
C CYS A 72 -0.01 -7.74 -3.75
N THR A 73 0.15 -6.41 -3.71
CA THR A 73 0.80 -5.74 -2.57
C THR A 73 0.12 -6.12 -1.25
N GLY A 74 -1.22 -6.14 -1.20
CA GLY A 74 -1.97 -6.52 -0.01
C GLY A 74 -1.68 -7.93 0.50
N ILE A 75 -1.57 -8.92 -0.38
CA ILE A 75 -1.21 -10.30 -0.02
C ILE A 75 0.20 -10.34 0.60
N TRP A 76 1.18 -9.73 -0.07
CA TRP A 76 2.57 -9.71 0.40
C TRP A 76 2.76 -8.94 1.70
N VAL A 77 2.06 -7.81 1.85
CA VAL A 77 2.03 -7.04 3.09
C VAL A 77 1.43 -7.86 4.23
N SER A 78 0.33 -8.57 3.99
CA SER A 78 -0.32 -9.42 5.00
C SER A 78 0.60 -10.55 5.46
N ILE A 79 1.25 -11.25 4.51
CA ILE A 79 2.26 -12.27 4.81
C ILE A 79 3.39 -11.67 5.64
N GLY A 80 3.90 -10.51 5.23
CA GLY A 80 4.98 -9.81 5.95
C GLY A 80 4.60 -9.46 7.39
N LEU A 81 3.41 -8.91 7.61
CA LEU A 81 2.92 -8.57 8.96
C LEU A 81 2.75 -9.80 9.85
N VAL A 82 2.22 -10.90 9.32
CA VAL A 82 2.08 -12.17 10.06
C VAL A 82 3.45 -12.75 10.40
N MET A 83 4.40 -12.70 9.47
CA MET A 83 5.78 -13.15 9.70
C MET A 83 6.47 -12.31 10.77
N VAL A 84 6.37 -10.97 10.72
CA VAL A 84 6.93 -10.08 11.74
C VAL A 84 6.31 -10.36 13.11
N ASP A 85 5.01 -10.62 13.16
CA ASP A 85 4.32 -11.01 14.39
C ASP A 85 4.79 -12.35 14.95
N TYR A 86 5.09 -13.31 14.08
CA TYR A 86 5.61 -14.61 14.48
C TYR A 86 7.05 -14.55 15.02
N TYR A 87 7.94 -13.83 14.33
CA TYR A 87 9.37 -13.81 14.67
C TYR A 87 9.73 -12.75 15.72
N ILE A 88 9.06 -11.59 15.73
CA ILE A 88 9.40 -10.45 16.60
C ILE A 88 8.12 -9.85 17.23
N PRO A 89 7.46 -10.58 18.15
CA PRO A 89 6.14 -10.22 18.68
C PRO A 89 6.13 -8.88 19.45
N VAL A 90 7.27 -8.50 20.04
CA VAL A 90 7.37 -7.23 20.79
C VAL A 90 7.27 -6.03 19.85
N VAL A 91 7.93 -6.11 18.69
CA VAL A 91 7.91 -5.03 17.68
C VAL A 91 6.61 -5.06 16.89
N SER A 92 6.10 -6.26 16.58
CA SER A 92 4.84 -6.40 15.84
C SER A 92 3.68 -5.77 16.60
N TYR A 93 3.64 -5.90 17.93
CA TYR A 93 2.56 -5.32 18.74
C TYR A 93 2.42 -3.81 18.50
N PHE A 94 3.50 -3.06 18.63
CA PHE A 94 3.49 -1.61 18.38
C PHE A 94 3.18 -1.29 16.92
N LEU A 95 3.81 -2.00 15.99
CA LEU A 95 3.62 -1.77 14.55
C LEU A 95 2.17 -1.99 14.12
N LEU A 96 1.59 -3.13 14.50
CA LEU A 96 0.22 -3.49 14.22
C LEU A 96 -0.74 -2.51 14.87
N MET A 97 -0.55 -2.18 16.15
CA MET A 97 -1.42 -1.23 16.85
C MET A 97 -1.49 0.13 16.15
N VAL A 98 -0.33 0.72 15.82
CA VAL A 98 -0.27 2.03 15.14
C VAL A 98 -0.92 1.97 13.76
N LEU A 99 -0.59 0.95 12.97
CA LEU A 99 -1.14 0.79 11.62
C LEU A 99 -2.65 0.53 11.63
N SER A 100 -3.16 -0.27 12.57
CA SER A 100 -4.59 -0.54 12.70
C SER A 100 -5.36 0.70 13.09
N VAL A 101 -4.89 1.48 14.06
CA VAL A 101 -5.52 2.74 14.47
C VAL A 101 -5.55 3.75 13.32
N ALA A 102 -4.44 3.90 12.60
CA ALA A 102 -4.38 4.76 11.41
C ALA A 102 -5.29 4.24 10.28
N GLY A 103 -5.41 2.92 10.13
CA GLY A 103 -6.32 2.25 9.19
C GLY A 103 -7.78 2.58 9.49
N ILE A 104 -8.19 2.48 10.76
CA ILE A 104 -9.55 2.87 11.20
C ILE A 104 -9.81 4.35 10.86
N GLY A 105 -8.87 5.24 11.19
CA GLY A 105 -9.00 6.66 10.85
C GLY A 105 -9.19 6.90 9.34
N SER A 106 -8.44 6.17 8.50
CA SER A 106 -8.54 6.28 7.04
C SER A 106 -9.89 5.79 6.50
N VAL A 107 -10.46 4.75 7.10
CA VAL A 107 -11.79 4.24 6.75
C VAL A 107 -12.86 5.27 7.11
N ILE A 108 -12.80 5.82 8.32
CA ILE A 108 -13.73 6.86 8.79
C ILE A 108 -13.66 8.08 7.88
N GLU A 109 -12.46 8.57 7.57
CA GLU A 109 -12.25 9.72 6.67
C GLU A 109 -12.83 9.46 5.27
N THR A 110 -12.63 8.26 4.72
CA THR A 110 -13.18 7.89 3.40
C THR A 110 -14.71 7.87 3.43
N ILE A 111 -15.33 7.39 4.51
CA ILE A 111 -16.79 7.40 4.68
C ILE A 111 -17.32 8.83 4.79
N ILE A 112 -16.70 9.67 5.63
CA ILE A 112 -17.09 11.08 5.80
C ILE A 112 -16.93 11.83 4.48
N GLY A 113 -15.84 11.63 3.76
CA GLY A 113 -15.60 12.26 2.46
C GLY A 113 -16.68 11.91 1.44
N LYS A 114 -17.16 10.66 1.44
CA LYS A 114 -18.25 10.24 0.55
C LYS A 114 -19.58 10.87 0.94
N LEU A 115 -19.91 10.90 2.23
CA LEU A 115 -21.13 11.54 2.73
C LEU A 115 -21.20 13.03 2.40
N ASN A 116 -20.07 13.75 2.53
CA ASN A 116 -20.02 15.18 2.22
C ASN A 116 -20.03 15.50 0.72
N SER A 117 -19.77 14.50 -0.15
CA SER A 117 -19.77 14.68 -1.61
C SER A 117 -21.13 14.43 -2.26
N GLU A 118 -22.12 13.98 -1.48
CA GLU A 118 -23.50 13.72 -1.93
C GLU A 118 -24.45 14.93 -1.73
N GLU A 119 -23.93 16.06 -1.23
CA GLU A 119 -24.61 17.37 -1.10
C GLU A 119 -24.11 18.36 -2.18
#